data_AF-A0A2S5ITA2-F1
#
_entry.id   AF-A0A2S5ITA2-F1
#
_cell.length_a   1.000
_cell.length_b   1.000
_cell.length_c   1.000
_cell.angle_alpha   90.00
_cell.angle_beta   90.00
_cell.angle_gamma   90.00
#
_symmetry.space_group_name_H-M   'P 1'
#
loop_
_entity.id
_entity.type
_entity.pdbx_description
1 polymer ?
#
loop_
_entity_poly.entity_id
_entity_poly.type
_entity_poly.pdbx_seq_one_letter_code
_entity_poly.pdbx_strand_id
1 'polypeptide(L)'
;MNQPLLVTSTQKAGPCLTLAIGAIGAIVVLLLLALPLLSLLPADHVLQVSAYTLTLVGKILCYAIVALALDLVWGYAGLLSLGHGLFFALGGY
;
A
#
# COMPACT_ATOMS: atom_id res chain seq x y z
N MET A 1 -38.42 17.44 -7.37
CA MET A 1 -37.15 17.69 -6.64
C MET A 1 -36.79 16.41 -5.90
N ASN A 2 -36.33 15.38 -6.62
CA ASN A 2 -36.18 14.03 -6.07
C ASN A 2 -34.82 13.50 -6.50
N GLN A 3 -33.76 13.90 -5.80
CA GLN A 3 -32.44 13.31 -6.05
C GLN A 3 -32.47 11.82 -5.63
N PRO A 4 -31.90 10.91 -6.43
CA PRO A 4 -31.95 9.48 -6.15
C PRO A 4 -31.13 9.16 -4.89
N LEU A 5 -31.64 8.25 -4.05
CA LEU A 5 -31.06 7.86 -2.75
C LEU A 5 -29.59 7.38 -2.83
N LEU A 6 -29.13 6.99 -4.03
CA LEU A 6 -27.74 6.63 -4.32
C LEU A 6 -26.78 7.84 -4.25
N VAL A 7 -27.22 9.02 -4.68
CA VAL A 7 -26.40 10.24 -4.70
C VAL A 7 -26.25 10.83 -3.29
N THR A 8 -27.27 10.72 -2.45
CA THR A 8 -27.21 11.22 -1.06
C THR A 8 -26.37 10.33 -0.15
N SER A 9 -26.41 9.01 -0.35
CA SER A 9 -25.59 8.04 0.39
C SER A 9 -24.09 8.20 0.09
N THR A 10 -23.75 8.43 -1.18
CA THR A 10 -22.35 8.68 -1.62
C THR A 10 -21.81 10.02 -1.10
N GLN A 11 -22.64 11.08 -1.05
CA GLN A 11 -22.23 12.38 -0.52
C GLN A 11 -21.93 12.39 0.99
N LYS A 12 -22.61 11.56 1.78
CA LYS A 12 -22.37 11.47 3.23
C LYS A 12 -21.17 10.55 3.57
N ALA A 13 -20.94 9.50 2.76
CA ALA A 13 -19.80 8.60 2.92
C ALA A 13 -18.47 9.19 2.38
N GLY A 14 -18.54 10.06 1.37
CA GLY A 14 -17.39 10.72 0.74
C GLY A 14 -16.42 11.43 1.70
N PRO A 15 -16.88 12.34 2.60
CA PRO A 15 -15.98 13.05 3.50
C PRO A 15 -15.31 12.12 4.53
N CYS A 16 -16.02 11.12 5.07
CA CYS A 16 -15.38 10.17 5.99
C CYS A 16 -14.34 9.29 5.28
N LEU A 17 -14.62 8.84 4.06
CA LEU A 17 -13.69 7.98 3.30
C LEU A 17 -12.43 8.75 2.89
N THR A 18 -12.58 9.99 2.42
CA THR A 18 -11.44 10.83 2.05
C THR A 18 -10.57 11.18 3.26
N LEU A 19 -11.19 11.48 4.41
CA LEU A 19 -10.46 11.69 5.67
C LEU A 19 -9.75 10.41 6.14
N ALA A 20 -10.40 9.25 6.04
CA ALA A 20 -9.78 7.98 6.41
C ALA A 20 -8.57 7.64 5.54
N ILE A 21 -8.69 7.76 4.22
CA ILE A 21 -7.57 7.53 3.28
C ILE A 21 -6.44 8.53 3.55
N GLY A 22 -6.76 9.81 3.76
CA GLY A 22 -5.79 10.84 4.11
C GLY A 22 -5.06 10.54 5.43
N ALA A 23 -5.77 10.12 6.47
CA ALA A 23 -5.20 9.76 7.75
C ALA A 23 -4.28 8.53 7.64
N ILE A 24 -4.70 7.49 6.91
CA ILE A 24 -3.87 6.31 6.66
C ILE A 24 -2.58 6.72 5.93
N GLY A 25 -2.68 7.53 4.88
CA GLY A 25 -1.53 8.04 4.15
C GLY A 25 -0.55 8.80 5.05
N ALA A 26 -1.07 9.68 5.91
CA ALA A 26 -0.25 10.43 6.87
C ALA A 26 0.46 9.51 7.88
N ILE A 27 -0.23 8.50 8.40
CA ILE A 27 0.36 7.52 9.33
C ILE A 27 1.49 6.73 8.65
N VAL A 28 1.28 6.30 7.40
CA VAL A 28 2.31 5.57 6.64
C VAL A 28 3.55 6.44 6.44
N VAL A 29 3.39 7.70 6.02
CA VAL A 29 4.52 8.63 5.86
C VAL A 29 5.26 8.84 7.17
N LEU A 30 4.52 9.02 8.27
CA LEU A 30 5.11 9.19 9.60
C LEU A 30 5.91 7.94 10.01
N LEU A 31 5.39 6.74 9.75
CA LEU A 31 6.09 5.48 10.03
C LEU A 31 7.38 5.34 9.21
N LEU A 32 7.33 5.67 7.91
CA LEU A 32 8.50 5.61 7.02
C LEU A 32 9.62 6.57 7.47
N LEU A 33 9.26 7.72 8.03
CA LEU A 33 10.21 8.67 8.62
C LEU A 33 10.67 8.24 10.03
N ALA A 34 9.78 7.67 10.83
CA ALA A 34 10.07 7.29 12.21
C ALA A 34 11.05 6.10 12.30
N LEU A 35 10.92 5.10 11.43
CA LEU A 35 11.78 3.91 11.42
C LEU A 35 13.30 4.20 11.36
N PRO A 36 13.81 5.01 10.41
CA PRO A 36 15.23 5.37 10.39
C PRO A 36 15.61 6.25 11.59
N LEU A 37 14.73 7.12 12.07
CA LEU A 37 15.00 7.94 13.26
C LEU A 37 15.15 7.09 14.53
N LEU A 38 14.27 6.10 14.72
CA LEU A 38 14.35 5.15 15.83
C LEU A 38 15.61 4.25 15.76
N SER A 39 16.16 4.04 14.57
CA SER A 39 17.39 3.27 14.40
C SER A 39 18.66 4.01 14.87
N LEU A 40 18.59 5.34 15.00
CA LEU A 40 19.70 6.17 15.49
C LEU A 40 19.80 6.18 17.02
N LEU A 41 18.82 5.62 17.72
CA LEU A 41 18.83 5.59 19.17
C LEU A 41 19.90 4.63 19.73
N PRO A 42 20.38 4.86 20.96
CA PRO A 42 21.34 3.98 21.63
C PRO A 42 20.83 2.54 21.75
N ALA A 43 21.77 1.59 21.80
CA ALA A 43 21.49 0.15 21.84
C ALA A 43 20.59 -0.29 23.00
N ASP A 44 20.70 0.40 24.14
CA ASP A 44 19.98 0.06 25.37
C ASP A 44 18.55 0.62 25.41
N HIS A 45 18.14 1.40 24.40
CA HIS A 45 16.82 2.02 24.39
C HIS A 45 15.75 1.05 23.89
N VAL A 46 14.66 0.90 24.66
CA VAL A 46 13.57 -0.07 24.37
C VAL A 46 12.89 0.11 23.02
N LEU A 47 12.95 1.32 22.44
CA LEU A 47 12.38 1.65 21.13
C LEU A 47 13.41 1.59 19.99
N GLN A 48 14.63 1.11 20.23
CA GLN A 48 15.65 1.05 19.20
C GLN A 48 15.25 0.05 18.10
N VAL A 49 15.26 0.51 16.87
CA VAL A 49 15.05 -0.35 15.70
C VAL A 49 16.41 -0.82 15.20
N SER A 50 16.63 -2.14 15.16
CA SER A 50 17.88 -2.69 14.65
C SER A 50 18.09 -2.35 13.16
N ALA A 51 19.35 -2.17 12.75
CA ALA A 51 19.69 -1.97 11.34
C ALA A 51 19.24 -3.14 10.45
N TYR A 52 19.23 -4.36 10.98
CA TYR A 52 18.68 -5.54 10.31
C TYR A 52 17.19 -5.36 10.00
N THR A 53 16.38 -4.97 10.99
CA THR A 53 14.94 -4.76 10.78
C THR A 53 14.70 -3.63 9.77
N LEU A 54 15.44 -2.53 9.87
CA LEU A 54 15.32 -1.41 8.94
C LEU A 54 15.64 -1.82 7.50
N THR A 55 16.74 -2.56 7.28
CA THR A 55 17.13 -3.06 5.96
C THR A 55 16.17 -4.10 5.41
N LEU A 56 15.62 -4.98 6.26
CA LEU A 56 14.62 -5.97 5.86
C LEU A 56 13.32 -5.30 5.42
N VAL A 57 12.81 -4.33 6.19
CA VAL A 57 11.63 -3.54 5.82
C VAL A 57 11.85 -2.81 4.50
N GLY A 58 13.01 -2.18 4.31
CA GLY A 58 13.38 -1.55 3.05
C GLY A 58 13.32 -2.50 1.86
N LYS A 59 13.88 -3.71 1.98
CA LYS A 59 13.81 -4.74 0.94
C LYS A 59 12.38 -5.15 0.61
N ILE A 60 11.55 -5.38 1.63
CA ILE A 60 10.14 -5.75 1.44
C ILE A 60 9.39 -4.63 0.70
N LEU A 61 9.60 -3.37 1.07
CA LEU A 61 8.98 -2.22 0.38
C LEU A 61 9.41 -2.14 -1.08
N CYS A 62 10.69 -2.36 -1.40
CA CYS A 62 11.15 -2.42 -2.79
C CYS A 62 10.43 -3.51 -3.58
N TYR A 63 10.31 -4.73 -3.04
CA TYR A 63 9.59 -5.82 -3.71
C TYR A 63 8.09 -5.55 -3.81
N ALA A 64 7.48 -4.88 -2.83
CA ALA A 64 6.07 -4.52 -2.86
C ALA A 64 5.77 -3.52 -3.99
N ILE A 65 6.64 -2.52 -4.21
CA ILE A 65 6.48 -1.57 -5.32
C ILE A 65 6.58 -2.29 -6.67
N VAL A 66 7.53 -3.23 -6.81
CA VAL A 66 7.66 -4.05 -8.03
C VAL A 66 6.41 -4.90 -8.24
N ALA A 67 5.89 -5.54 -7.20
CA ALA A 67 4.66 -6.33 -7.28
C ALA A 67 3.45 -5.49 -7.69
N LEU A 68 3.30 -4.28 -7.13
CA LEU A 68 2.24 -3.34 -7.51
C LEU A 68 2.39 -2.86 -8.96
N ALA A 69 3.61 -2.60 -9.41
CA ALA A 69 3.84 -2.22 -10.80
C ALA A 69 3.44 -3.35 -11.77
N LEU A 70 3.77 -4.60 -11.44
CA LEU A 70 3.35 -5.77 -12.24
C LEU A 70 1.82 -5.95 -12.23
N ASP A 71 1.17 -5.76 -11.09
CA ASP A 71 -0.30 -5.81 -10.98
C ASP A 71 -0.97 -4.77 -11.88
N LEU A 72 -0.48 -3.53 -11.89
CA LEU A 72 -0.98 -2.48 -12.77
C LEU A 72 -0.69 -2.75 -14.25
N VAL A 73 0.49 -3.26 -14.58
CA VAL A 73 0.86 -3.57 -15.96
C VAL A 73 0.03 -4.72 -16.53
N TRP A 74 -0.23 -5.77 -15.75
CA TRP A 74 -1.05 -6.90 -16.20
C TRP A 74 -2.55 -6.59 -16.16
N GLY A 75 -3.03 -5.94 -15.11
CA GLY A 75 -4.45 -5.62 -14.92
C GLY A 75 -4.91 -4.39 -15.70
N TYR A 76 -4.24 -3.25 -15.52
CA TYR A 76 -4.66 -1.97 -16.10
C TYR A 76 -4.15 -1.77 -17.53
N ALA A 77 -2.89 -2.08 -17.83
CA ALA A 77 -2.36 -1.95 -19.19
C ALA A 77 -2.78 -3.12 -20.12
N GLY A 78 -3.38 -4.18 -19.56
CA GLY A 78 -3.98 -5.27 -20.33
C GLY A 78 -2.96 -6.16 -21.06
N LEU A 79 -1.70 -6.21 -20.61
CA LEU A 79 -0.67 -7.07 -21.23
C LEU A 79 -1.01 -8.56 -21.16
N LEU A 80 -1.85 -8.98 -20.21
CA LEU A 80 -2.40 -10.33 -20.13
C LEU A 80 -3.92 -10.22 -19.93
N SER A 81 -4.70 -10.80 -20.85
CA SER A 81 -6.10 -11.10 -20.56
C SER A 81 -6.15 -12.06 -19.36
N LEU A 82 -7.11 -11.89 -18.45
CA LEU A 82 -7.20 -12.63 -17.17
C LEU A 82 -7.04 -14.16 -17.33
N GLY A 83 -7.51 -14.72 -18.44
CA GLY A 83 -7.31 -16.14 -18.79
C GLY A 83 -5.87 -16.55 -19.10
N HIS A 84 -5.08 -15.68 -19.72
CA HIS A 84 -3.66 -15.92 -20.02
C HIS A 84 -2.79 -15.80 -18.76
N GLY A 85 -3.10 -14.84 -17.88
CA GLY A 85 -2.41 -14.67 -16.59
C GLY A 85 -2.63 -15.86 -15.65
N LEU A 86 -3.85 -16.40 -15.59
CA LEU A 86 -4.18 -17.57 -14.77
C LEU A 86 -3.45 -18.84 -15.27
N PHE A 87 -3.38 -19.05 -16.59
CA PHE A 87 -2.69 -20.21 -17.19
C PHE A 87 -1.17 -20.14 -16.99
N PHE A 88 -0.60 -18.94 -17.04
CA PHE A 88 0.81 -18.69 -16.74
C PHE A 88 1.14 -18.93 -15.27
N ALA A 89 0.29 -18.46 -14.34
CA ALA A 89 0.46 -18.69 -12.90
C ALA A 89 0.30 -20.17 -12.50
N LEU A 90 -0.57 -20.92 -13.19
CA LEU A 90 -0.77 -22.37 -12.98
C LEU A 90 0.32 -23.24 -13.62
N GLY A 91 1.29 -22.66 -14.34
CA GLY A 91 2.41 -23.40 -14.94
C GLY A 91 2.05 -24.16 -16.22
N GLY A 92 1.06 -23.68 -16.98
CA GLY A 92 0.67 -24.28 -18.27
C GLY A 92 1.58 -23.95 -19.44
N TYR A 93 2.72 -23.27 -19.23
CA TYR A 93 3.73 -22.96 -20.24
C TYR A 93 5.04 -23.69 -19.97
#